data_AF-A0AA42BRX8-F1
#
_entry.id   AF-A0AA42BRX8-F1
#
_cell.length_a   1.000
_cell.length_b   1.000
_cell.length_c   1.000
_cell.angle_alpha   90.00
_cell.angle_beta   90.00
_cell.angle_gamma   90.00
#
_symmetry.space_group_name_H-M   'P 1'
#
loop_
_entity.id
_entity.type
_entity.pdbx_description
1 polymer ?
#
loop_
_entity_poly.entity_id
_entity_poly.type
_entity_poly.pdbx_seq_one_letter_code
_entity_poly.pdbx_strand_id
1 'polypeptide(L)'
;MSCLLLFVWRYIGLAVSLGIGSAAYFIAGSARGLPDSWSLALAAGTALLLGLPAWLLTRKQKAPQWAYVYEAIREAERKLKRISRYRFSPRMWRLRPSISRILLAARHILRVVAEEPGRFQRAGQFFNVYVDSVGSILEKYYLLISQPAKDKETRIALRKTERMLQDLAPALEQELSRILAEDVRHLQVELDVLQQNLLPAPPPEHTEGKEITK
;
A
#
# COMPACT_ATOMS: atom_id res chain seq x y z
N MET A 1 0.98 14.41 23.84
CA MET A 1 2.37 14.62 23.35
C MET A 1 3.19 15.54 24.26
N SER A 2 2.59 16.52 24.94
CA SER A 2 3.30 17.45 25.84
C SER A 2 3.91 16.82 27.11
N CYS A 3 3.31 15.75 27.65
CA CYS A 3 3.83 15.11 28.87
C CYS A 3 5.16 14.35 28.66
N LEU A 4 5.34 13.74 27.48
CA LEU A 4 6.60 13.08 27.09
C LEU A 4 7.73 14.08 26.88
N LEU A 5 7.43 15.23 26.29
CA LEU A 5 8.41 16.31 26.11
C LEU A 5 8.89 16.90 27.45
N LEU A 6 7.98 17.07 28.42
CA LEU A 6 8.35 17.52 29.77
C LEU A 6 9.19 16.48 30.52
N PHE A 7 8.92 15.19 30.32
CA PHE A 7 9.72 14.12 30.91
C PHE A 7 11.15 14.08 30.34
N VAL A 8 11.27 14.24 29.01
CA VAL A 8 12.56 14.33 28.33
C VAL A 8 13.35 15.57 28.76
N TRP A 9 12.69 16.74 28.88
CA TRP A 9 13.35 17.97 29.32
C TRP A 9 13.82 17.90 30.78
N ARG A 10 13.03 17.28 31.66
CA ARG A 10 13.42 17.07 33.06
C ARG A 10 14.55 16.05 33.21
N TYR A 11 14.60 15.04 32.35
CA TYR A 11 15.68 14.04 32.32
C TYR A 11 17.00 14.63 31.83
N ILE A 12 16.96 15.45 30.77
CA ILE A 12 18.15 16.16 30.24
C ILE A 12 18.71 17.12 31.30
N GLY A 13 17.85 17.90 31.98
CA GLY A 13 18.29 18.82 33.04
C GLY A 13 18.98 18.11 34.21
N LEU A 14 18.52 16.93 34.59
CA LEU A 14 19.09 16.12 35.67
C LEU A 14 20.43 15.48 35.26
N ALA A 15 20.58 15.10 33.99
CA ALA A 15 21.84 14.58 33.45
C ALA A 15 22.94 15.67 33.37
N VAL A 16 22.57 16.89 32.97
CA VAL A 16 23.49 18.03 32.88
C VAL A 16 23.98 18.46 34.27
N SER A 17 23.09 18.50 35.28
CA SER A 17 23.50 18.85 36.66
C SER A 17 24.43 17.82 37.29
N LEU A 18 24.20 16.51 37.04
CA LEU A 18 25.09 15.44 37.47
C LEU A 18 26.47 15.50 36.77
N GLY A 19 26.50 15.87 35.49
CA GLY A 19 27.76 16.05 34.74
C GLY A 19 28.59 17.24 35.20
N ILE A 20 27.95 18.37 35.49
CA ILE A 20 28.64 19.56 36.04
C ILE A 20 29.16 19.27 37.46
N GLY A 21 28.39 18.55 38.27
CA GLY A 21 28.81 18.13 39.62
C GLY A 21 30.02 17.20 39.61
N SER A 22 30.10 16.25 38.67
CA SER A 22 31.24 15.33 38.57
C SER A 22 32.52 16.03 38.11
N ALA A 23 32.42 16.97 37.16
CA ALA A 23 33.55 17.78 36.71
C ALA A 23 34.07 18.71 37.84
N ALA A 24 33.16 19.32 38.60
CA ALA A 24 33.53 20.14 39.76
C ALA A 24 34.19 19.32 40.87
N TYR A 25 33.71 18.10 41.12
CA TYR A 25 34.31 17.18 42.09
C TYR A 25 35.70 16.70 41.64
N PHE A 26 35.91 16.48 40.34
CA PHE A 26 37.21 16.07 39.79
C PHE A 26 38.27 17.18 39.93
N ILE A 27 37.90 18.44 39.63
CA ILE A 27 38.78 19.60 39.83
C ILE A 27 39.10 19.80 41.33
N ALA A 28 38.11 19.68 42.21
CA ALA A 28 38.29 19.86 43.66
C ALA A 28 38.97 18.67 44.38
N GLY A 29 38.86 17.47 43.80
CA GLY A 29 39.43 16.22 44.33
C GLY A 29 40.91 16.03 43.99
N SER A 30 41.36 16.53 42.83
CA SER A 30 42.77 16.51 42.41
C SER A 30 43.70 17.24 43.40
N ALA A 31 43.18 18.19 44.18
CA ALA A 31 43.92 18.92 45.21
C ALA A 31 43.98 18.20 46.58
N ARG A 32 43.20 17.12 46.80
CA ARG A 32 43.06 16.43 48.10
C ARG A 32 43.50 14.97 48.12
N GLY A 33 44.09 14.46 47.03
CA GLY A 33 44.68 13.11 46.99
C GLY A 33 43.68 11.96 47.08
N LEU A 34 42.43 12.16 46.66
CA LEU A 34 41.41 11.12 46.64
C LEU A 34 41.59 10.18 45.43
N PRO A 35 41.25 8.88 45.54
CA PRO A 35 41.52 7.89 44.50
C PRO A 35 40.70 8.12 43.23
N ASP A 36 41.40 8.16 42.09
CA ASP A 36 40.87 8.53 40.75
C ASP A 36 39.81 7.58 40.16
N SER A 37 39.56 6.42 40.79
CA SER A 37 38.71 5.36 40.24
C SER A 37 37.22 5.72 40.11
N TRP A 38 36.73 6.71 40.87
CA TRP A 38 35.32 7.10 40.87
C TRP A 38 34.94 7.93 39.63
N SER A 39 35.93 8.59 39.00
CA SER A 39 35.74 9.39 37.78
C SER A 39 35.35 8.54 36.57
N LEU A 40 36.03 7.39 36.40
CA LEU A 40 35.77 6.42 35.34
C LEU A 40 34.39 5.78 35.51
N ALA A 41 33.97 5.53 36.76
CA ALA A 41 32.64 4.97 37.05
C ALA A 41 31.50 5.93 36.67
N LEU A 42 31.66 7.23 36.93
CA LEU A 42 30.67 8.25 36.56
C LEU A 42 30.63 8.52 35.05
N ALA A 43 31.79 8.51 34.38
CA ALA A 43 31.87 8.62 32.92
C ALA A 43 31.24 7.40 32.23
N ALA A 44 31.52 6.18 32.73
CA ALA A 44 30.90 4.97 32.21
C ALA A 44 29.38 4.96 32.46
N GLY A 45 28.92 5.41 33.64
CA GLY A 45 27.50 5.50 33.97
C GLY A 45 26.73 6.47 33.08
N THR A 46 27.30 7.64 32.77
CA THR A 46 26.68 8.63 31.87
C THR A 46 26.66 8.18 30.42
N ALA A 47 27.72 7.53 29.94
CA ALA A 47 27.74 6.92 28.60
C ALA A 47 26.70 5.80 28.46
N LEU A 48 26.52 4.97 29.50
CA LEU A 48 25.50 3.93 29.54
C LEU A 48 24.08 4.52 29.55
N LEU A 49 23.84 5.53 30.39
CA LEU A 49 22.53 6.21 30.53
C LEU A 49 22.10 6.97 29.27
N LEU A 50 23.03 7.56 28.52
CA LEU A 50 22.71 8.27 27.27
C LEU A 50 22.75 7.36 26.04
N GLY A 51 23.64 6.37 26.01
CA GLY A 51 23.84 5.45 24.89
C GLY A 51 22.72 4.42 24.75
N LEU A 52 22.25 3.82 25.85
CA LEU A 52 21.17 2.83 25.82
C LEU A 52 19.85 3.35 25.22
N PRO A 53 19.32 4.52 25.65
CA PRO A 53 18.07 5.02 25.08
C PRO A 53 18.22 5.42 23.61
N ALA A 54 19.35 6.01 23.21
CA ALA A 54 19.61 6.35 21.81
C ALA A 54 19.69 5.09 20.91
N TRP A 55 20.33 4.03 21.40
CA TRP A 55 20.41 2.73 20.70
C TRP A 55 19.06 2.00 20.63
N LEU A 56 18.26 2.06 21.71
CA LEU A 56 16.92 1.48 21.75
C LEU A 56 15.91 2.25 20.87
N LEU A 57 16.02 3.59 20.81
CA LEU A 57 15.14 4.45 20.01
C LEU A 57 15.47 4.42 18.51
N THR A 58 16.74 4.19 18.14
CA THR A 58 17.15 4.00 16.73
C THR A 58 16.85 2.61 16.19
N ARG A 59 16.45 1.68 17.06
CA ARG A 59 15.89 0.38 16.70
C ARG A 59 14.47 0.57 16.15
N LYS A 60 14.35 1.27 15.01
CA LYS A 60 13.14 1.24 14.18
C LYS A 60 12.90 -0.22 13.81
N GLN A 61 12.03 -0.90 14.55
CA GLN A 61 11.54 -2.21 14.16
C GLN A 61 10.92 -2.03 12.77
N LYS A 62 11.50 -2.69 11.77
CA LYS A 62 10.82 -2.87 10.49
C LYS A 62 9.49 -3.51 10.84
N ALA A 63 8.39 -2.76 10.70
CA ALA A 63 7.06 -3.32 10.88
C ALA A 63 7.00 -4.61 10.05
N PRO A 64 6.43 -5.69 10.58
CA PRO A 64 6.44 -6.95 9.87
C PRO A 64 5.81 -6.73 8.50
N GLN A 65 6.38 -7.34 7.45
CA GLN A 65 6.06 -7.02 6.05
C GLN A 65 4.54 -7.05 5.75
N TRP A 66 3.77 -7.84 6.50
CA TRP A 66 2.31 -7.91 6.43
C TRP A 66 1.60 -6.62 6.89
N ALA A 67 2.12 -5.89 7.88
CA ALA A 67 1.50 -4.67 8.38
C ALA A 67 1.43 -3.58 7.30
N TYR A 68 2.49 -3.45 6.50
CA TYR A 68 2.51 -2.54 5.36
C TYR A 68 1.46 -2.89 4.30
N VAL A 69 1.23 -4.18 4.04
CA VAL A 69 0.21 -4.64 3.09
C VAL A 69 -1.19 -4.24 3.56
N TYR A 70 -1.52 -4.47 4.84
CA TYR A 70 -2.81 -4.05 5.38
C TYR A 70 -3.01 -2.53 5.37
N GLU A 71 -1.96 -1.76 5.62
CA GLU A 71 -2.03 -0.30 5.51
C GLU A 71 -2.30 0.14 4.07
N ALA A 72 -1.64 -0.47 3.08
CA ALA A 72 -1.85 -0.19 1.67
C ALA A 72 -3.26 -0.55 1.20
N ILE A 73 -3.81 -1.69 1.64
CA ILE A 73 -5.21 -2.08 1.40
C ILE A 73 -6.15 -1.02 1.97
N ARG A 74 -5.96 -0.65 3.25
CA ARG A 74 -6.80 0.34 3.94
C ARG A 74 -6.73 1.73 3.29
N GLU A 75 -5.56 2.11 2.76
CA GLU A 75 -5.41 3.34 2.00
C GLU A 75 -6.16 3.28 0.66
N ALA A 76 -6.00 2.20 -0.09
CA ALA A 76 -6.70 1.99 -1.34
C ALA A 76 -8.23 2.00 -1.13
N GLU A 77 -8.76 1.35 -0.10
CA GLU A 77 -10.18 1.40 0.24
C GLU A 77 -10.69 2.82 0.47
N ARG A 78 -9.92 3.66 1.17
CA ARG A 78 -10.24 5.08 1.38
C ARG A 78 -10.29 5.84 0.06
N LYS A 79 -9.34 5.59 -0.85
CA LYS A 79 -9.30 6.19 -2.19
C LYS A 79 -10.48 5.73 -3.05
N LEU A 80 -10.80 4.43 -3.03
CA LEU A 80 -11.99 3.86 -3.68
C LEU A 80 -13.30 4.46 -3.14
N LYS A 81 -13.40 4.67 -1.84
CA LYS A 81 -14.57 5.33 -1.22
C LYS A 81 -14.70 6.76 -1.75
N ARG A 82 -13.59 7.50 -1.89
CA ARG A 82 -13.57 8.83 -2.51
C ARG A 82 -14.04 8.79 -3.96
N ILE A 83 -13.53 7.85 -4.76
CA ILE A 83 -13.93 7.65 -6.17
C ILE A 83 -15.42 7.32 -6.30
N SER A 84 -15.95 6.49 -5.41
CA SER A 84 -17.35 6.06 -5.49
C SER A 84 -18.38 7.19 -5.38
N ARG A 85 -18.00 8.34 -4.77
CA ARG A 85 -18.85 9.52 -4.69
C ARG A 85 -19.17 10.11 -6.05
N TYR A 86 -18.24 10.04 -7.01
CA TYR A 86 -18.43 10.57 -8.36
C TYR A 86 -19.53 9.84 -9.13
N ARG A 87 -19.74 8.54 -8.86
CA ARG A 87 -20.86 7.78 -9.45
C ARG A 87 -22.21 8.37 -9.09
N PHE A 88 -22.37 8.92 -7.89
CA PHE A 88 -23.67 9.44 -7.45
C PHE A 88 -23.95 10.86 -7.97
N SER A 89 -22.96 11.56 -8.53
CA SER A 89 -23.17 12.89 -9.09
C SER A 89 -24.07 12.85 -10.34
N PRO A 90 -25.10 13.71 -10.45
CA PRO A 90 -25.95 13.77 -11.65
C PRO A 90 -25.17 14.29 -12.87
N ARG A 91 -24.16 15.15 -12.65
CA ARG A 91 -23.30 15.71 -13.70
C ARG A 91 -22.42 14.66 -14.38
N MET A 92 -22.18 13.52 -13.72
CA MET A 92 -21.30 12.45 -14.19
C MET A 92 -22.06 11.22 -14.70
N TRP A 93 -23.34 11.37 -15.07
CA TRP A 93 -24.17 10.24 -15.49
C TRP A 93 -23.56 9.39 -16.61
N ARG A 94 -22.91 10.02 -17.60
CA ARG A 94 -22.22 9.35 -18.71
C ARG A 94 -21.09 8.42 -18.29
N LEU A 95 -20.43 8.74 -17.17
CA LEU A 95 -19.30 7.96 -16.64
C LEU A 95 -19.70 6.92 -15.60
N ARG A 96 -20.96 6.90 -15.16
CA ARG A 96 -21.44 5.97 -14.12
C ARG A 96 -21.13 4.49 -14.43
N PRO A 97 -21.34 3.98 -15.67
CA PRO A 97 -21.02 2.60 -15.99
C PRO A 97 -19.52 2.31 -15.84
N SER A 98 -18.66 3.15 -16.43
CA SER A 98 -17.20 3.00 -16.37
C SER A 98 -16.66 3.07 -14.94
N ILE A 99 -17.11 4.07 -14.16
CA ILE A 99 -16.74 4.20 -12.74
C ILE A 99 -17.16 2.95 -11.95
N SER A 100 -18.34 2.39 -12.23
CA SER A 100 -18.82 1.19 -11.54
C SER A 100 -17.97 -0.05 -11.86
N ARG A 101 -17.59 -0.23 -13.13
CA ARG A 101 -16.68 -1.31 -13.54
C ARG A 101 -15.31 -1.19 -12.90
N ILE A 102 -14.73 0.01 -12.91
CA ILE A 102 -13.45 0.30 -12.25
C ILE A 102 -13.52 -0.03 -10.75
N LEU A 103 -14.58 0.42 -10.06
CA LEU A 103 -14.76 0.13 -8.63
C LEU A 103 -14.95 -1.36 -8.34
N LEU A 104 -15.62 -2.10 -9.23
CA LEU A 104 -15.82 -3.54 -9.09
C LEU A 104 -14.49 -4.29 -9.22
N ALA A 105 -13.74 -4.04 -10.30
CA ALA A 105 -12.44 -4.66 -10.54
C ALA A 105 -11.45 -4.34 -9.41
N ALA A 106 -11.37 -3.07 -9.01
CA ALA A 106 -10.49 -2.62 -7.94
C ALA A 106 -10.83 -3.24 -6.57
N ARG A 107 -12.13 -3.40 -6.23
CA ARG A 107 -12.53 -4.13 -5.00
C ARG A 107 -12.16 -5.60 -5.06
N HIS A 108 -12.23 -6.21 -6.23
CA HIS A 108 -11.82 -7.60 -6.41
C HIS A 108 -10.31 -7.76 -6.18
N ILE A 109 -9.49 -6.86 -6.74
CA ILE A 109 -8.03 -6.84 -6.48
C ILE A 109 -7.76 -6.70 -4.98
N LEU A 110 -8.44 -5.79 -4.29
CA LEU A 110 -8.29 -5.64 -2.84
C LEU A 110 -8.66 -6.90 -2.05
N ARG A 111 -9.73 -7.59 -2.45
CA ARG A 111 -10.15 -8.84 -1.81
C ARG A 111 -9.10 -9.94 -1.98
N VAL A 112 -8.63 -10.15 -3.20
CA VAL A 112 -7.60 -11.16 -3.52
C VAL A 112 -6.31 -10.91 -2.73
N VAL A 113 -5.89 -9.65 -2.62
CA VAL A 113 -4.68 -9.28 -1.88
C VAL A 113 -4.88 -9.35 -0.35
N ALA A 114 -6.11 -9.14 0.13
CA ALA A 114 -6.46 -9.30 1.55
C ALA A 114 -6.50 -10.78 1.97
N GLU A 115 -6.96 -11.67 1.08
CA GLU A 115 -6.96 -13.12 1.27
C GLU A 115 -5.53 -13.67 1.23
N GLU A 116 -4.72 -13.22 0.27
CA GLU A 116 -3.31 -13.65 0.13
C GLU A 116 -2.34 -12.47 0.04
N PRO A 117 -1.75 -12.03 1.18
CA PRO A 117 -0.82 -10.90 1.23
C PRO A 117 0.41 -11.07 0.32
N GLY A 118 0.80 -12.31 0.01
CA GLY A 118 1.90 -12.61 -0.91
C GLY A 118 1.70 -12.06 -2.34
N ARG A 119 0.45 -11.83 -2.74
CA ARG A 119 0.10 -11.28 -4.06
C ARG A 119 0.25 -9.76 -4.15
N PHE A 120 0.49 -9.09 -3.03
CA PHE A 120 0.65 -7.63 -2.98
C PHE A 120 1.74 -7.13 -3.94
N GLN A 121 2.85 -7.87 -4.07
CA GLN A 121 3.93 -7.47 -4.98
C GLN A 121 3.48 -7.46 -6.45
N ARG A 122 2.66 -8.44 -6.86
CA ARG A 122 2.11 -8.51 -8.22
C ARG A 122 1.11 -7.38 -8.47
N ALA A 123 0.36 -6.99 -7.44
CA ALA A 123 -0.59 -5.87 -7.48
C ALA A 123 0.06 -4.48 -7.29
N GLY A 124 1.39 -4.36 -7.29
CA GLY A 124 2.09 -3.12 -6.96
C GLY A 124 1.69 -1.91 -7.83
N GLN A 125 1.50 -2.10 -9.14
CA GLN A 125 1.06 -1.01 -10.03
C GLN A 125 -0.35 -0.51 -9.71
N PHE A 126 -1.24 -1.41 -9.27
CA PHE A 126 -2.58 -1.03 -8.85
C PHE A 126 -2.57 -0.09 -7.65
N PHE A 127 -1.84 -0.47 -6.59
CA PHE A 127 -1.76 0.32 -5.36
C PHE A 127 -1.05 1.66 -5.56
N ASN A 128 0.00 1.70 -6.38
CA ASN A 128 0.86 2.89 -6.52
C ASN A 128 0.44 3.85 -7.64
N VAL A 129 -0.19 3.36 -8.72
CA VAL A 129 -0.44 4.17 -9.92
C VAL A 129 -1.92 4.28 -10.22
N TYR A 130 -2.62 3.15 -10.36
CA TYR A 130 -3.98 3.16 -10.90
C TYR A 130 -5.00 3.83 -9.96
N VAL A 131 -4.99 3.49 -8.67
CA VAL A 131 -5.99 4.01 -7.72
C VAL A 131 -5.90 5.54 -7.59
N ASP A 132 -4.69 6.09 -7.52
CA ASP A 132 -4.48 7.54 -7.43
C ASP A 132 -4.78 8.27 -8.73
N SER A 133 -4.34 7.72 -9.85
CA SER A 133 -4.56 8.31 -11.18
C SER A 133 -6.05 8.41 -11.49
N VAL A 134 -6.83 7.35 -11.25
CA VAL A 134 -8.29 7.35 -11.42
C VAL A 134 -8.95 8.44 -10.61
N GLY A 135 -8.56 8.58 -9.34
CA GLY A 135 -9.07 9.64 -8.47
C GLY A 135 -8.80 11.03 -9.02
N SER A 136 -7.55 11.30 -9.42
CA SER A 136 -7.15 12.60 -9.98
C SER A 136 -7.86 12.92 -11.29
N ILE A 137 -8.01 11.94 -12.19
CA ILE A 137 -8.70 12.12 -13.48
C ILE A 137 -10.18 12.45 -13.25
N LEU A 138 -10.86 11.72 -12.37
CA LEU A 138 -12.27 11.96 -12.07
C LEU A 138 -12.50 13.32 -11.39
N GLU A 139 -11.58 13.73 -10.53
CA GLU A 139 -11.61 15.05 -9.91
C GLU A 139 -11.46 16.17 -10.95
N LYS A 140 -10.44 16.10 -11.81
CA LYS A 140 -10.22 17.07 -12.89
C LYS A 140 -11.39 17.12 -13.87
N TYR A 141 -11.93 15.96 -14.25
CA TYR A 141 -13.13 15.87 -15.08
C TYR A 141 -14.33 16.55 -14.41
N TYR A 142 -14.55 16.29 -13.12
CA TYR A 142 -15.64 16.88 -12.35
C TYR A 142 -15.54 18.41 -12.28
N LEU A 143 -14.32 18.93 -12.11
CA LEU A 143 -14.06 20.38 -12.14
C LEU A 143 -14.39 20.96 -13.52
N LEU A 144 -13.86 20.38 -14.60
CA LEU A 144 -14.07 20.88 -15.97
C LEU A 144 -15.54 20.82 -16.40
N ILE A 145 -16.29 19.77 -16.03
CA ILE A 145 -17.70 19.68 -16.40
C ILE A 145 -18.58 20.69 -15.63
N SER A 146 -18.13 21.14 -14.46
CA SER A 146 -18.86 22.08 -13.61
C SER A 146 -18.77 23.54 -14.08
N GLN A 147 -17.84 23.86 -14.97
CA GLN A 147 -17.65 25.22 -15.47
C GLN A 147 -18.75 25.63 -16.46
N PRO A 148 -19.29 26.86 -16.37
CA PRO A 148 -20.37 27.33 -17.23
C PRO A 148 -19.89 27.70 -18.65
N ALA A 149 -18.68 28.25 -18.79
CA ALA A 149 -18.08 28.60 -20.07
C ALA A 149 -17.00 27.57 -20.44
N LYS A 150 -17.31 26.69 -21.41
CA LYS A 150 -16.36 25.70 -21.93
C LYS A 150 -15.91 26.12 -23.31
N ASP A 151 -14.62 26.29 -23.49
CA ASP A 151 -14.00 26.46 -24.79
C ASP A 151 -14.01 25.14 -25.58
N LYS A 152 -13.58 25.20 -26.85
CA LYS A 152 -13.54 24.03 -27.74
C LYS A 152 -12.56 22.98 -27.20
N GLU A 153 -11.44 23.41 -26.65
CA GLU A 153 -10.38 22.54 -26.12
C GLU A 153 -10.85 21.75 -24.90
N THR A 154 -11.53 22.39 -23.95
CA THR A 154 -12.11 21.71 -22.77
C THR A 154 -13.12 20.64 -23.18
N ARG A 155 -13.97 20.91 -24.18
CA ARG A 155 -14.91 19.90 -24.70
C ARG A 155 -14.19 18.70 -25.32
N ILE A 156 -13.07 18.91 -26.01
CA ILE A 156 -12.25 17.84 -26.58
C ILE A 156 -11.58 17.04 -25.46
N ALA A 157 -10.99 17.71 -24.47
CA ALA A 157 -10.36 17.08 -23.32
C ALA A 157 -11.34 16.23 -22.50
N LEU A 158 -12.56 16.73 -22.27
CA LEU A 158 -13.63 15.98 -21.59
C LEU A 158 -13.98 14.69 -22.34
N ARG A 159 -14.18 14.75 -23.67
CA ARG A 159 -14.47 13.56 -24.49
C ARG A 159 -13.31 12.56 -24.53
N LYS A 160 -12.08 13.05 -24.63
CA LYS A 160 -10.88 12.20 -24.57
C LYS A 160 -10.79 11.47 -23.23
N THR A 161 -11.09 12.18 -22.14
CA THR A 161 -11.12 11.61 -20.78
C THR A 161 -12.24 10.58 -20.63
N GLU A 162 -13.43 10.84 -21.20
CA GLU A 162 -14.53 9.87 -21.20
C GLU A 162 -14.14 8.55 -21.88
N ARG A 163 -13.53 8.62 -23.07
CA ARG A 163 -13.03 7.43 -23.80
C ARG A 163 -11.95 6.70 -23.00
N MET A 164 -10.96 7.44 -22.51
CA MET A 164 -9.88 6.85 -21.70
C MET A 164 -10.41 6.13 -20.45
N LEU A 165 -11.40 6.69 -19.76
CA LEU A 165 -12.01 6.02 -18.59
C LEU A 165 -12.86 4.80 -18.97
N GLN A 166 -13.44 4.77 -20.18
CA GLN A 166 -14.09 3.58 -20.72
C GLN A 166 -13.08 2.47 -21.02
N ASP A 167 -11.91 2.83 -21.57
CA ASP A 167 -10.83 1.88 -21.90
C ASP A 167 -10.03 1.42 -20.66
N LEU A 168 -10.04 2.22 -19.59
CA LEU A 168 -9.36 1.88 -18.35
C LEU A 168 -10.04 0.74 -17.58
N ALA A 169 -11.37 0.62 -17.71
CA ALA A 169 -12.12 -0.48 -17.10
C ALA A 169 -11.64 -1.87 -17.59
N PRO A 170 -11.61 -2.18 -18.91
CA PRO A 170 -11.11 -3.45 -19.39
C PRO A 170 -9.61 -3.64 -19.12
N ALA A 171 -8.80 -2.58 -19.10
CA ALA A 171 -7.39 -2.68 -18.73
C ALA A 171 -7.21 -3.13 -17.27
N LEU A 172 -8.01 -2.61 -16.33
CA LEU A 172 -8.01 -3.04 -14.93
C LEU A 172 -8.58 -4.45 -14.75
N GLU A 173 -9.58 -4.83 -15.53
CA GLU A 173 -10.12 -6.20 -15.57
C GLU A 173 -9.04 -7.18 -16.07
N GLN A 174 -8.25 -6.79 -17.09
CA GLN A 174 -7.13 -7.59 -17.59
C GLN A 174 -6.00 -7.69 -16.56
N GLU A 175 -5.66 -6.60 -15.86
CA GLU A 175 -4.66 -6.63 -14.81
C GLU A 175 -5.10 -7.52 -13.63
N LEU A 176 -6.38 -7.48 -13.26
CA LEU A 176 -6.97 -8.41 -12.32
C LEU A 176 -6.84 -9.86 -12.81
N SER A 177 -7.13 -10.12 -14.08
CA SER A 177 -7.00 -11.46 -14.66
C SER A 177 -5.57 -11.99 -14.60
N ARG A 178 -4.56 -11.12 -14.74
CA ARG A 178 -3.14 -11.50 -14.58
C ARG A 178 -2.80 -11.86 -13.14
N ILE A 179 -3.32 -11.10 -12.18
CA ILE A 179 -3.13 -11.38 -10.74
C ILE A 179 -3.79 -12.71 -10.35
N LEU A 180 -4.90 -13.07 -11.00
CA LEU A 180 -5.67 -14.31 -10.78
C LEU A 180 -5.28 -15.47 -11.71
N ALA A 181 -4.44 -15.23 -12.72
CA ALA A 181 -4.16 -16.21 -13.78
C ALA A 181 -3.61 -17.53 -13.24
N GLU A 182 -2.88 -17.46 -12.13
CA GLU A 182 -2.29 -18.63 -11.50
C GLU A 182 -3.35 -19.54 -10.85
N ASP A 183 -4.43 -18.98 -10.31
CA ASP A 183 -5.53 -19.74 -9.69
C ASP A 183 -6.41 -20.42 -10.74
N VAL A 184 -6.71 -19.72 -11.84
CA VAL A 184 -7.48 -20.30 -12.94
C VAL A 184 -6.72 -21.46 -13.56
N ARG A 185 -5.40 -21.30 -13.73
CA ARG A 185 -4.52 -22.35 -14.24
C ARG A 185 -4.43 -23.53 -13.27
N HIS A 186 -4.37 -23.28 -11.95
CA HIS A 186 -4.36 -24.33 -10.94
C HIS A 186 -5.67 -25.12 -10.94
N LEU A 187 -6.81 -24.43 -10.99
CA LEU A 187 -8.13 -25.05 -11.05
C LEU A 187 -8.34 -25.86 -12.33
N GLN A 188 -7.84 -25.39 -13.47
CA GLN A 188 -7.88 -26.14 -14.75
C GLN A 188 -7.03 -27.41 -14.68
N VAL A 189 -5.83 -27.35 -14.09
CA VAL A 189 -5.00 -28.54 -13.90
C VAL A 189 -5.67 -29.54 -12.95
N GLU A 190 -6.27 -29.08 -11.85
CA GLU A 190 -7.02 -29.96 -10.95
C GLU A 190 -8.22 -30.60 -11.65
N LEU A 191 -8.96 -29.85 -12.45
CA LEU A 191 -10.08 -30.38 -13.25
C LEU A 191 -9.60 -31.37 -14.32
N ASP A 192 -8.51 -31.08 -15.02
CA ASP A 192 -7.92 -31.99 -16.03
C ASP A 192 -7.44 -33.29 -15.38
N VAL A 193 -6.82 -33.21 -14.22
CA VAL A 193 -6.38 -34.39 -13.43
C VAL A 193 -7.59 -35.18 -12.94
N LEU A 194 -8.67 -34.51 -12.48
CA LEU A 194 -9.90 -35.19 -12.08
C LEU A 194 -10.58 -35.85 -13.28
N GLN A 195 -10.64 -35.18 -14.44
CA GLN A 195 -11.20 -35.75 -15.66
C GLN A 195 -10.40 -36.96 -16.14
N GLN A 196 -9.07 -36.89 -16.11
CA GLN A 196 -8.18 -38.01 -16.47
C GLN A 196 -8.29 -39.21 -15.52
N ASN A 197 -8.66 -38.98 -14.26
CA ASN A 197 -8.76 -40.04 -13.25
C ASN A 197 -10.19 -40.57 -13.02
N LEU A 198 -11.24 -39.78 -13.33
CA LEU A 198 -12.65 -40.17 -13.11
C LEU A 198 -13.38 -40.60 -14.40
N LEU A 199 -12.93 -40.21 -15.60
CA LEU A 199 -13.55 -40.61 -16.86
C LEU A 199 -12.64 -41.62 -17.60
N PRO A 200 -13.12 -42.83 -17.95
CA PRO A 200 -12.35 -43.71 -18.83
C PRO A 200 -12.15 -43.03 -20.19
N ALA A 201 -10.97 -43.23 -20.79
CA ALA A 201 -10.49 -42.53 -21.98
C ALA A 201 -11.58 -42.32 -23.06
N PRO A 202 -11.65 -41.14 -23.69
CA PRO A 202 -12.67 -40.87 -24.69
C PRO A 202 -12.56 -41.91 -25.83
N PRO A 203 -13.67 -42.52 -26.28
CA PRO A 203 -13.65 -43.51 -27.34
C PRO A 203 -13.12 -42.88 -28.65
N PRO A 204 -12.43 -43.66 -29.49
CA PRO A 204 -11.77 -43.12 -30.67
C PRO A 204 -12.78 -42.44 -31.59
N GLU A 205 -12.40 -41.22 -32.01
CA GLU A 205 -13.14 -40.35 -32.91
C GLU A 205 -13.49 -41.11 -34.20
N HIS A 206 -14.78 -41.42 -34.37
CA HIS A 206 -15.29 -41.91 -35.66
C HIS A 206 -15.22 -40.74 -36.65
N THR A 207 -14.20 -40.77 -37.48
CA THR A 207 -14.14 -40.04 -38.74
C THR A 207 -15.30 -40.52 -39.61
N GLU A 208 -16.47 -39.88 -39.49
CA GLU A 208 -17.54 -40.05 -40.46
C GLU A 208 -17.04 -39.50 -41.80
N GLY A 209 -16.74 -40.44 -42.69
CA GLY A 209 -16.47 -40.20 -44.10
C GLY A 209 -17.62 -39.45 -44.73
N LYS A 210 -17.33 -38.24 -45.21
CA LYS A 210 -18.20 -37.50 -46.10
C LYS A 210 -18.12 -38.14 -47.48
N GLU A 211 -18.82 -39.26 -47.66
CA GLU A 211 -19.18 -39.78 -48.97
C GLU A 211 -20.31 -38.88 -49.51
N ILE A 212 -19.97 -38.03 -50.47
CA ILE A 212 -20.98 -37.40 -51.33
C ILE A 212 -20.56 -37.68 -52.77
N THR A 213 -20.89 -38.88 -53.23
CA THR A 213 -21.09 -39.18 -54.64
C THR A 213 -22.55 -38.95 -54.99
N LYS A 214 -22.85 -37.90 -55.76
CA LYS A 214 -23.50 -37.96 -57.09
C LYS A 214 -24.12 -36.61 -57.44
#